data_AF-A0A550H4V5-F1
#
_entry.id   AF-A0A550H4V5-F1
#
_cell.length_a   1.000
_cell.length_b   1.000
_cell.length_c   1.000
_cell.angle_alpha   90.00
_cell.angle_beta   90.00
_cell.angle_gamma   90.00
#
_symmetry.space_group_name_H-M   'P 1'
#
loop_
_entity.id
_entity.type
_entity.pdbx_description
1 polymer ?
#
loop_
_entity_poly.entity_id
_entity_poly.type
_entity_poly.pdbx_seq_one_letter_code
_entity_poly.pdbx_strand_id
1 'polypeptide(L)'
;MVMKKNGEEEKIKHILTDPKLSSIKAMLEKDHAIDCLFLLYVNRGKWKEAKDFMRANELTLSDGTFRSRMIEIEQLGLAKSERIDPLKKYYVITDLGKKVAKLLLGFFDEFDA
;
A
#
# COMPACT_ATOMS: atom_id res chain seq x y z
N MET A 1 -11.36 13.07 -32.54
CA MET A 1 -11.84 12.42 -31.30
C MET A 1 -12.19 13.51 -30.31
N VAL A 2 -13.47 13.71 -30.03
CA VAL A 2 -13.97 14.78 -29.16
C VAL A 2 -13.73 14.38 -27.71
N MET A 3 -13.07 15.26 -26.96
CA MET A 3 -12.49 14.95 -25.66
C MET A 3 -13.59 14.74 -24.60
N LYS A 4 -13.54 13.61 -23.88
CA LYS A 4 -14.21 13.36 -22.59
C LYS A 4 -13.70 14.27 -21.46
N LYS A 5 -13.17 15.46 -21.80
CA LYS A 5 -12.38 16.35 -20.95
C LYS A 5 -13.04 16.65 -19.60
N ASN A 6 -14.35 16.86 -19.58
CA ASN A 6 -15.03 17.25 -18.34
C ASN A 6 -15.21 16.09 -17.34
N GLY A 7 -15.35 14.84 -17.79
CA GLY A 7 -15.66 13.73 -16.89
C GLY A 7 -14.44 13.23 -16.12
N GLU A 8 -13.28 13.18 -16.77
CA GLU A 8 -12.02 12.76 -16.17
C GLU A 8 -11.44 13.85 -15.28
N GLU A 9 -11.52 15.12 -15.71
CA GLU A 9 -11.06 16.25 -14.92
C GLU A 9 -11.82 16.37 -13.59
N GLU A 10 -13.14 16.21 -13.58
CA GLU A 10 -13.93 16.24 -12.35
C GLU A 10 -13.61 15.07 -11.42
N LYS A 11 -13.36 13.87 -11.96
CA LYS A 11 -12.88 12.73 -11.17
C LYS A 11 -11.52 13.02 -10.53
N ILE A 12 -10.60 13.61 -11.29
CA ILE A 12 -9.28 13.99 -10.79
C ILE A 12 -9.44 15.04 -9.69
N LYS A 13 -10.22 16.09 -9.90
CA LYS A 13 -10.53 17.09 -8.86
C LYS A 13 -11.07 16.44 -7.60
N HIS A 14 -12.01 15.51 -7.74
CA HIS A 14 -12.56 14.78 -6.60
C HIS A 14 -11.49 13.97 -5.86
N ILE A 15 -10.62 13.25 -6.55
CA ILE A 15 -9.50 12.50 -5.93
C ILE A 15 -8.55 13.44 -5.17
N LEU A 16 -8.25 14.61 -5.75
CA LEU A 16 -7.31 15.57 -5.18
C LEU A 16 -7.88 16.32 -3.97
N THR A 17 -9.21 16.47 -3.88
CA THR A 17 -9.87 17.32 -2.87
C THR A 17 -10.65 16.54 -1.81
N ASP A 18 -11.13 15.34 -2.11
CA ASP A 18 -11.77 14.48 -1.11
C ASP A 18 -10.73 14.02 -0.07
N PRO A 19 -10.94 14.25 1.23
CA PRO A 19 -9.94 13.95 2.25
C PRO A 19 -9.52 12.48 2.27
N LYS A 20 -10.45 11.54 2.01
CA LYS A 20 -10.16 10.12 2.04
C LYS A 20 -9.36 9.69 0.82
N LEU A 21 -9.80 10.09 -0.38
CA LEU A 21 -9.10 9.75 -1.62
C LEU A 21 -7.72 10.40 -1.69
N SER A 22 -7.62 11.67 -1.27
CA SER A 22 -6.36 12.40 -1.22
C SER A 22 -5.37 11.75 -0.24
N SER A 23 -5.85 11.26 0.92
CA SER A 23 -5.01 10.52 1.88
C SER A 23 -4.50 9.18 1.32
N ILE A 24 -5.34 8.43 0.60
CA ILE A 24 -4.93 7.18 -0.04
C ILE A 24 -3.89 7.46 -1.13
N LYS A 25 -4.13 8.45 -1.99
CA LYS A 25 -3.17 8.88 -3.02
C LYS A 25 -1.83 9.26 -2.39
N ALA A 26 -1.85 10.16 -1.40
CA ALA A 26 -0.64 10.64 -0.75
C ALA A 26 0.13 9.51 -0.05
N MET A 27 -0.55 8.48 0.48
CA MET A 27 0.11 7.32 1.04
C MET A 27 0.78 6.47 -0.05
N LEU A 28 0.12 6.22 -1.19
CA LEU A 28 0.67 5.46 -2.31
C LEU A 28 1.90 6.14 -2.96
N GLU A 29 1.99 7.47 -2.89
CA GLU A 29 3.12 8.25 -3.39
C GLU A 29 4.36 8.21 -2.48
N LYS A 30 4.22 7.72 -1.24
CA LYS A 30 5.35 7.65 -0.31
C LYS A 30 6.28 6.50 -0.66
N ASP A 31 7.56 6.73 -0.40
CA ASP A 31 8.60 5.71 -0.53
C ASP A 31 8.22 4.43 0.24
N HIS A 32 8.46 3.27 -0.39
CA HIS A 32 8.12 1.93 0.09
C HIS A 32 6.65 1.67 0.44
N ALA A 33 5.70 2.56 0.09
CA ALA A 33 4.28 2.34 0.39
C ALA A 33 3.69 1.15 -0.39
N ILE A 34 3.95 1.11 -1.69
CA ILE A 34 3.53 0.02 -2.57
C ILE A 34 4.24 -1.28 -2.17
N ASP A 35 5.55 -1.24 -1.90
CA ASP A 35 6.30 -2.39 -1.40
C ASP A 35 5.67 -2.99 -0.15
N CYS A 36 5.31 -2.15 0.84
CA CYS A 36 4.67 -2.62 2.07
C CYS A 36 3.27 -3.20 1.82
N LEU A 37 2.50 -2.66 0.87
CA LEU A 37 1.22 -3.25 0.46
C LEU A 37 1.42 -4.62 -0.19
N PHE A 38 2.42 -4.79 -1.06
CA PHE A 38 2.73 -6.07 -1.68
C PHE A 38 3.25 -7.09 -0.68
N LEU A 39 4.14 -6.68 0.23
CA LEU A 39 4.59 -7.52 1.35
C LEU A 39 3.40 -8.04 2.16
N LEU A 40 2.43 -7.18 2.49
CA LEU A 40 1.20 -7.61 3.16
C LEU A 40 0.37 -8.58 2.31
N TYR A 41 0.25 -8.31 1.01
CA TYR A 41 -0.49 -9.16 0.08
C TYR A 41 0.10 -10.58 -0.03
N VAL A 42 1.42 -10.72 0.11
CA VAL A 42 2.13 -12.02 0.17
C VAL A 42 2.40 -12.51 1.60
N ASN A 43 1.62 -12.05 2.58
CA ASN A 43 1.66 -12.48 3.99
C ASN A 43 2.99 -12.23 4.72
N ARG A 44 3.68 -11.13 4.42
CA ARG A 44 4.94 -10.68 5.08
C ARG A 44 4.67 -9.52 6.04
N GLY A 45 3.68 -9.69 6.90
CA GLY A 45 3.23 -8.66 7.85
C GLY A 45 4.09 -8.51 9.10
N LYS A 46 5.06 -9.41 9.33
CA LYS A 46 6.06 -9.28 10.40
C LYS A 46 7.32 -8.63 9.87
N TRP A 47 7.95 -7.78 10.67
CA TRP A 47 9.20 -7.11 10.30
C TRP A 47 10.28 -8.10 9.82
N LYS A 48 10.52 -9.19 10.56
CA LYS A 48 11.52 -10.19 10.17
C LYS A 48 11.24 -10.78 8.78
N GLU A 49 10.00 -11.13 8.50
CA GLU A 49 9.60 -11.74 7.23
C GLU A 49 9.72 -10.75 6.07
N ALA A 50 9.32 -9.49 6.27
CA ALA A 50 9.49 -8.43 5.30
C ALA A 50 10.97 -8.15 5.01
N LYS A 51 11.78 -8.01 6.07
CA LYS A 51 13.23 -7.80 5.96
C LYS A 51 13.92 -8.94 5.20
N ASP A 52 13.58 -10.18 5.51
CA ASP A 52 14.16 -11.35 4.87
C ASP A 52 13.76 -11.41 3.39
N PHE A 53 12.49 -11.09 3.05
CA PHE A 53 12.04 -10.98 1.67
C PHE A 53 12.80 -9.91 0.88
N MET A 54 12.91 -8.69 1.44
CA MET A 54 13.62 -7.59 0.76
C MET A 54 15.08 -7.96 0.52
N ARG A 55 15.77 -8.49 1.53
CA ARG A 55 17.18 -8.90 1.43
C ARG A 55 17.41 -10.01 0.41
N ALA A 56 16.53 -11.00 0.35
CA ALA A 56 16.63 -12.10 -0.61
C ALA A 56 16.52 -11.62 -2.07
N ASN A 57 15.96 -10.44 -2.30
CA ASN A 57 15.82 -9.79 -3.61
C ASN A 57 16.76 -8.58 -3.78
N GLU A 58 17.80 -8.46 -2.94
CA GLU A 58 18.77 -7.35 -2.99
C GLU A 58 18.16 -5.95 -2.80
N LEU A 59 16.96 -5.87 -2.19
CA LEU A 59 16.25 -4.63 -1.89
C LEU A 59 16.51 -4.18 -0.45
N THR A 60 16.36 -2.88 -0.23
CA THR A 60 16.50 -2.26 1.10
C THR A 60 15.16 -1.78 1.64
N LEU A 61 14.88 -2.11 2.90
CA LEU A 61 13.79 -1.54 3.68
C LEU A 61 14.28 -1.42 5.13
N SER A 62 14.03 -0.29 5.79
CA SER A 62 14.39 -0.09 7.20
C SER A 62 13.22 -0.46 8.12
N ASP A 63 13.50 -0.84 9.38
CA ASP A 63 12.43 -1.11 10.37
C ASP A 63 11.56 0.14 10.60
N GLY A 64 12.19 1.32 10.69
CA GLY A 64 11.50 2.59 10.86
C GLY A 64 10.54 2.90 9.71
N THR A 65 11.00 2.73 8.47
CA THR A 65 10.17 2.92 7.27
C THR A 65 9.04 1.91 7.22
N PHE A 66 9.33 0.62 7.42
CA PHE A 66 8.33 -0.45 7.45
C PHE A 66 7.22 -0.13 8.46
N ARG A 67 7.56 0.21 9.71
CA ARG A 67 6.57 0.53 10.75
C ARG A 67 5.76 1.77 10.39
N SER A 68 6.40 2.82 9.87
CA SER A 68 5.72 4.04 9.44
C SER A 68 4.68 3.73 8.34
N ARG A 69 5.05 2.92 7.34
CA ARG A 69 4.13 2.48 6.28
C ARG A 69 2.99 1.63 6.82
N MET A 70 3.29 0.65 7.67
CA MET A 70 2.27 -0.24 8.23
C MET A 70 1.24 0.51 9.09
N ILE A 71 1.67 1.52 9.85
CA ILE A 71 0.76 2.37 10.63
C ILE A 71 -0.19 3.15 9.71
N GLU A 72 0.31 3.77 8.65
CA GLU A 72 -0.55 4.53 7.73
C GLU A 72 -1.50 3.62 6.94
N ILE A 73 -1.01 2.47 6.46
CA ILE A 73 -1.82 1.46 5.78
C ILE A 73 -2.94 0.97 6.73
N GLU A 74 -2.64 0.78 8.02
CA GLU A 74 -3.62 0.44 9.06
C GLU A 74 -4.64 1.58 9.28
N GLN A 75 -4.20 2.83 9.39
CA GLN A 75 -5.08 4.00 9.56
C GLN A 75 -6.04 4.20 8.38
N LEU A 76 -5.62 3.83 7.17
CA LEU A 76 -6.46 3.87 5.97
C LEU A 76 -7.40 2.65 5.82
N GLY A 77 -7.35 1.69 6.75
CA GLY A 77 -8.16 0.48 6.72
C GLY A 77 -7.72 -0.53 5.66
N LEU A 78 -6.52 -0.38 5.08
CA LEU A 78 -5.94 -1.31 4.12
C LEU A 78 -5.25 -2.50 4.80
N ALA A 79 -4.87 -2.32 6.07
CA ALA A 79 -4.39 -3.37 6.95
C ALA A 79 -5.05 -3.28 8.33
N LYS A 80 -4.88 -4.32 9.14
CA LYS A 80 -5.16 -4.35 10.57
C LYS A 80 -3.97 -4.98 11.29
N SER A 81 -3.73 -4.59 12.54
CA SER A 81 -2.77 -5.30 13.38
C SER A 81 -3.42 -6.39 14.21
N GLU A 82 -2.72 -7.52 14.31
CA GLU A 82 -3.07 -8.64 15.17
C GLU A 82 -1.98 -8.81 16.23
N ARG A 83 -2.40 -9.01 17.48
CA ARG A 83 -1.48 -9.19 18.60
C ARG A 83 -0.98 -10.63 18.64
N ILE A 84 0.34 -10.78 18.80
CA ILE A 84 0.99 -12.06 19.10
C ILE A 84 1.09 -12.21 20.62
N ASP A 85 1.56 -11.15 21.27
CA ASP A 85 1.71 -11.02 22.72
C ASP A 85 1.50 -9.53 23.12
N PRO A 86 1.54 -9.15 24.41
CA PRO A 86 1.32 -7.76 24.84
C PRO A 86 2.27 -6.73 24.22
N LEU A 87 3.45 -7.15 23.75
CA LEU A 87 4.50 -6.30 23.20
C LEU A 87 4.67 -6.46 21.68
N LYS A 88 4.14 -7.54 21.10
CA LYS A 88 4.31 -7.88 19.69
C LYS A 88 2.99 -7.89 18.94
N LYS A 89 2.99 -7.20 17.80
CA LYS A 89 1.92 -7.27 16.80
C LYS A 89 2.49 -7.55 15.42
N TYR A 90 1.65 -8.05 14.53
CA TYR A 90 1.92 -8.15 13.11
C TYR A 90 0.76 -7.56 12.33
N TYR A 91 0.98 -7.26 11.06
CA TYR A 91 -0.02 -6.64 10.21
C TYR A 91 -0.62 -7.67 9.26
N VAL A 92 -1.93 -7.58 9.02
CA VAL A 92 -2.68 -8.43 8.10
C VAL A 92 -3.45 -7.54 7.15
N ILE A 93 -3.41 -7.86 5.86
CA ILE A 93 -4.12 -7.11 4.83
C ILE A 93 -5.64 -7.28 4.99
N THR A 94 -6.40 -6.19 4.81
CA THR A 94 -7.87 -6.26 4.76
C THR A 94 -8.34 -6.62 3.36
N ASP A 95 -9.64 -6.89 3.17
CA ASP A 95 -10.17 -7.15 1.83
C ASP A 95 -10.11 -5.91 0.92
N LEU A 96 -10.20 -4.70 1.49
CA LEU A 96 -9.95 -3.47 0.75
C LEU A 96 -8.48 -3.40 0.33
N GLY A 97 -7.54 -3.67 1.26
CA GLY A 97 -6.12 -3.72 0.96
C GLY A 97 -5.79 -4.72 -0.16
N LYS A 98 -6.38 -5.92 -0.13
CA LYS A 98 -6.20 -6.93 -1.20
C LYS A 98 -6.68 -6.41 -2.56
N LYS A 99 -7.82 -5.71 -2.61
CA LYS A 99 -8.33 -5.11 -3.86
C LYS A 99 -7.37 -4.06 -4.40
N VAL A 100 -6.86 -3.18 -3.53
CA VAL A 100 -5.88 -2.15 -3.92
C VAL A 100 -4.57 -2.78 -4.41
N ALA A 101 -4.03 -3.77 -3.69
CA ALA A 101 -2.81 -4.47 -4.10
C ALA A 101 -2.97 -5.13 -5.48
N LYS A 102 -4.12 -5.76 -5.76
CA LYS A 102 -4.41 -6.34 -7.09
C LYS A 102 -4.49 -5.29 -8.21
N LEU A 103 -5.08 -4.12 -7.93
CA LEU A 103 -5.12 -3.02 -8.91
C LEU A 103 -3.71 -2.50 -9.21
N LEU A 104 -2.84 -2.42 -8.20
CA LEU A 104 -1.45 -2.02 -8.38
C LEU A 104 -0.64 -3.06 -9.15
N LEU A 105 -0.84 -4.36 -8.89
CA LEU A 105 -0.24 -5.43 -9.70
C LEU A 105 -0.66 -5.29 -11.17
N GLY A 106 -1.97 -5.18 -11.43
CA GLY A 106 -2.47 -4.98 -12.80
C GLY A 106 -1.97 -3.70 -13.46
N PHE A 107 -1.73 -2.64 -12.69
CA PHE A 107 -1.08 -1.44 -13.21
C PHE A 107 0.35 -1.71 -13.69
N PHE A 108 1.14 -2.49 -12.96
CA PHE A 108 2.51 -2.84 -13.36
C PHE A 108 2.55 -3.88 -14.50
N ASP A 109 1.55 -4.76 -14.59
CA ASP A 109 1.41 -5.71 -15.71
C ASP A 109 1.34 -4.99 -17.08
N GLU A 110 0.79 -3.76 -17.13
CA GLU A 110 0.74 -2.94 -18.35
C GLU A 110 2.14 -2.46 -18.83
N PHE A 111 3.16 -2.55 -17.98
CA PHE A 111 4.54 -2.14 -18.28
C PHE A 111 5.51 -3.32 -18.42
N ASP A 112 5.09 -4.53 -18.08
CA ASP A 112 5.90 -5.77 -18.13
C ASP A 112 5.75 -6.52 -19.48
N ALA A 113 5.38 -5.78 -20.54
CA ALA A 113 5.11 -6.30 -21.88
C ALA A 113 6.37 -6.42 -22.77
#